data_AF-A0A6I7QYZ8-F1
#
_entry.id   AF-A0A6I7QYZ8-F1
#
_cell.length_a   1.000
_cell.length_b   1.000
_cell.length_c   1.000
_cell.angle_alpha   90.00
_cell.angle_beta   90.00
_cell.angle_gamma   90.00
#
_symmetry.space_group_name_H-M   'P 1'
#
loop_
_entity.id
_entity.type
_entity.pdbx_description
1 polymer ?
#
loop_
_entity_poly.entity_id
_entity_poly.type
_entity_poly.pdbx_seq_one_letter_code
_entity_poly.pdbx_strand_id
1 'polypeptide(L)' 'MAKVSKNARTDRVAGSKDMVKVIRAVKSKSGSYSFKSKIVHKDNVKESLS' A
#
# COMPACT_ATOMS: atom_id res chain seq x y z
N MET A 1 -12.88 -27.77 -30.26
CA MET A 1 -12.77 -26.43 -29.62
C MET A 1 -13.42 -26.51 -28.26
N ALA A 2 -12.63 -26.73 -27.20
CA ALA A 2 -13.16 -27.08 -25.88
C ALA A 2 -13.87 -25.89 -25.21
N LYS A 3 -14.91 -26.20 -24.42
CA LYS A 3 -15.77 -25.24 -23.72
C LYS A 3 -14.96 -24.42 -22.70
N VAL A 4 -14.61 -23.19 -23.05
CA VAL A 4 -13.93 -22.26 -22.14
C VAL A 4 -14.95 -21.77 -21.10
N SER A 5 -14.69 -22.02 -19.82
CA SER A 5 -15.57 -21.57 -18.73
C SER A 5 -15.59 -20.04 -18.68
N LYS A 6 -16.73 -19.43 -18.31
CA LYS A 6 -16.86 -17.96 -18.24
C LYS A 6 -15.85 -17.31 -17.28
N ASN A 7 -15.31 -18.08 -16.33
CA ASN A 7 -14.34 -17.63 -15.34
C ASN A 7 -12.89 -17.72 -15.84
N ALA A 8 -12.62 -18.37 -16.97
CA ALA A 8 -11.27 -18.50 -17.52
C ALA A 8 -10.73 -17.20 -18.13
N ARG A 9 -11.60 -16.20 -18.36
CA ARG A 9 -11.24 -14.86 -18.86
C ARG A 9 -11.19 -13.79 -17.78
N THR A 10 -11.49 -14.14 -16.53
CA THR A 10 -11.37 -13.21 -15.42
C THR A 10 -9.93 -13.23 -14.95
N ASP A 11 -9.10 -12.38 -15.55
CA ASP A 11 -7.79 -12.05 -15.01
C ASP A 11 -8.03 -11.33 -13.67
N ARG A 12 -8.04 -12.10 -12.57
CA ARG A 12 -8.27 -11.58 -11.21
C ARG A 12 -7.12 -10.74 -10.69
N VAL A 13 -6.12 -10.47 -11.51
CA VAL A 13 -5.07 -9.49 -11.23
C VAL A 13 -5.61 -8.09 -11.55
N ALA A 14 -6.74 -7.75 -10.95
CA ALA A 14 -7.17 -6.37 -10.86
C ALA A 14 -6.03 -5.61 -10.18
N GLY A 15 -5.36 -4.74 -10.94
CA GLY A 15 -4.10 -4.07 -10.64
C GLY A 15 -3.72 -4.11 -9.17
N SER A 16 -2.69 -4.89 -8.86
CA SER A 16 -2.21 -5.13 -7.49
C SER A 16 -2.18 -3.79 -6.77
N LYS A 17 -3.13 -3.58 -5.85
CA LYS A 17 -3.18 -2.38 -5.00
C LYS A 17 -2.08 -2.54 -3.98
N ASP A 18 -0.89 -2.31 -4.47
CA ASP A 18 0.37 -2.44 -3.78
C ASP A 18 0.49 -1.29 -2.78
N MET A 19 -0.21 -1.45 -1.66
CA MET A 19 -0.29 -0.49 -0.58
C MET A 19 0.84 -0.79 0.41
N VAL A 20 1.55 0.25 0.83
CA VAL A 20 2.60 0.19 1.84
C VAL A 20 2.16 1.00 3.06
N LYS A 21 2.35 0.44 4.26
CA LYS A 21 2.16 1.15 5.52
C LYS A 21 3.44 1.91 5.84
N VAL A 22 3.38 3.23 5.83
CA VAL A 22 4.48 4.11 6.22
C VAL A 22 4.30 4.49 7.68
N ILE A 23 5.35 4.29 8.48
CA ILE A 23 5.39 4.62 9.90
C ILE A 23 6.43 5.73 10.09
N ARG A 24 5.98 6.91 10.53
CA ARG A 24 6.85 8.05 10.82
C ARG A 24 6.94 8.27 12.33
N ALA A 25 8.17 8.33 12.84
CA ALA A 25 8.44 8.73 14.21
C ALA A 25 8.38 10.26 14.32
N VAL A 26 7.47 10.77 15.15
CA VAL A 26 7.34 12.19 15.47
C VAL A 26 7.90 12.41 16.86
N LYS A 27 8.93 13.24 16.96
CA LYS A 27 9.53 13.62 18.24
C LYS A 27 8.60 14.55 18.99
N SER A 28 8.30 14.22 20.25
CA SER A 28 7.56 15.07 21.16
C SER A 28 8.48 16.11 21.81
N LYS A 29 7.89 17.18 22.35
CA LYS A 29 8.63 18.24 23.05
C LYS A 29 9.44 17.71 24.26
N SER A 30 9.00 16.61 24.87
CA SER A 30 9.66 15.95 26.01
C SER A 30 10.68 14.88 25.60
N GLY A 31 10.93 14.69 24.31
CA GLY A 31 11.96 13.78 23.80
C GLY A 31 11.50 12.35 23.53
N SER A 32 10.24 12.00 23.85
CA SER A 32 9.65 10.73 23.45
C SER A 32 9.30 10.72 21.95
N TYR A 33 9.26 9.54 21.34
CA TYR A 33 8.80 9.36 19.97
C TYR A 33 7.38 8.79 19.95
N SER A 34 6.50 9.40 19.17
CA SER A 34 5.19 8.85 18.85
C SER A 34 5.16 8.41 17.39
N PHE A 35 4.52 7.29 17.10
CA PHE A 35 4.43 6.75 15.74
C PHE A 35 3.10 7.14 15.11
N LYS A 36 3.15 7.82 13.96
CA LYS A 36 1.98 8.03 13.10
C LYS A 36 2.06 7.06 11.93
N SER A 37 0.95 6.41 11.60
CA SER A 37 0.87 5.47 10.47
C SER A 37 -0.04 6.00 9.37
N LYS A 38 0.37 5.81 8.11
CA LYS A 38 -0.41 6.14 6.91
C LYS A 38 -0.25 5.01 5.91
N ILE A 39 -1.31 4.72 5.15
CA ILE A 39 -1.28 3.74 4.06
C ILE A 39 -1.20 4.52 2.75
N VAL A 40 -0.22 4.20 1.90
CA VAL A 40 0.03 4.87 0.62
C VAL A 40 0.35 3.83 -0.46
N HIS A 41 0.20 4.20 -1.73
CA HIS A 41 0.68 3.37 -2.84
C HIS A 41 2.21 3.30 -2.85
N LYS A 42 2.79 2.18 -3.32
CA LYS A 42 4.26 1.97 -3.41
C LYS A 42 5.00 3.16 -4.04
N ASP A 43 4.43 3.75 -5.08
CA ASP A 43 5.07 4.85 -5.83
C ASP A 43 5.19 6.14 -5.00
N ASN A 44 4.29 6.36 -4.04
CA ASN A 44 4.19 7.60 -3.26
C ASN A 44 4.90 7.52 -1.90
N VAL A 45 5.65 6.43 -1.64
CA VAL A 45 6.33 6.23 -0.34
C VAL A 45 7.36 7.33 -0.07
N LYS A 46 8.14 7.73 -1.09
CA LYS A 46 9.16 8.78 -0.93
C LYS A 46 8.56 10.14 -0.57
N GLU A 47 7.46 10.53 -1.23
CA GLU A 47 6.74 11.77 -0.94
C GLU A 47 6.20 11.76 0.50
N SER A 48 5.73 10.61 0.99
CA SER A 48 5.21 10.50 2.36
C SER A 48 6.27 10.51 3.48
N LEU A 49 7.53 10.25 3.14
CA LEU A 49 8.66 10.26 4.08
C LEU A 49 9.42 11.59 4.10
N SER A 50 9.17 12.46 3.11
CA SER A 50 9.82 13.76 2.97
C SER A 50 9.36 14.77 4.04
#